data_AF-A0A822HBZ7-F1
#
_entry.id   AF-A0A822HBZ7-F1
#
_cell.length_a   1.000
_cell.length_b   1.000
_cell.length_c   1.000
_cell.angle_alpha   90.00
_cell.angle_beta   90.00
_cell.angle_gamma   90.00
#
_symmetry.space_group_name_H-M   'P 1'
#
loop_
_entity.id
_entity.type
_entity.pdbx_description
1 polymer ?
#
loop_
_entity_poly.entity_id
_entity_poly.type
_entity_poly.pdbx_seq_one_letter_code
_entity_poly.pdbx_strand_id
1 'polypeptide(L)' 'MIDIAKHFIYIENQLFITIAQYSVVQNQLADVLFRRIERTHKNAKKFRVYVVLPLLSDFDKTNTVQA' A
#
# COMPACT_ATOMS: atom_id res chain seq x y z
N MET A 1 -7.22 4.22 11.61
CA MET A 1 -8.23 4.38 10.52
C MET A 1 -8.48 3.07 9.76
N ILE A 2 -7.44 2.33 9.34
CA ILE A 2 -7.61 1.04 8.62
C ILE A 2 -8.40 0.01 9.44
N ASP A 3 -8.12 -0.11 10.75
CA ASP A 3 -8.76 -1.11 11.61
C ASP A 3 -10.28 -0.95 11.79
N ILE A 4 -10.79 0.27 11.61
CA ILE A 4 -12.21 0.61 11.79
C ILE A 4 -12.98 0.65 10.46
N ALA A 5 -12.29 0.58 9.31
CA ALA A 5 -12.92 0.63 7.99
C ALA A 5 -13.85 -0.58 7.80
N LYS A 6 -15.11 -0.38 7.37
CA LYS A 6 -16.12 -1.45 7.30
C LYS A 6 -16.22 -2.16 5.95
N HIS A 7 -16.14 -1.40 4.85
CA HIS A 7 -16.47 -1.92 3.51
C HIS A 7 -15.30 -1.88 2.53
N PHE A 8 -14.58 -0.76 2.49
CA PHE A 8 -13.41 -0.66 1.63
C PHE A 8 -12.41 0.35 2.18
N ILE A 9 -11.20 0.30 1.63
CA ILE A 9 -10.16 1.30 1.77
C ILE A 9 -9.72 1.69 0.36
N TYR A 10 -9.57 2.98 0.12
CA TYR A 10 -8.98 3.53 -1.09
C TYR A 10 -7.68 4.24 -0.70
N ILE A 11 -6.59 3.86 -1.36
CA ILE A 11 -5.26 4.42 -1.15
C ILE A 11 -4.80 4.95 -2.49
N GLU A 12 -4.55 6.24 -2.57
CA GLU A 12 -3.83 6.86 -3.67
C GLU A 12 -2.53 7.39 -3.10
N ASN A 13 -1.39 6.91 -3.60
CA ASN A 13 -0.10 7.35 -3.13
C ASN A 13 0.94 7.28 -4.24
N GLN A 14 1.98 8.12 -4.16
CA GLN A 14 3.05 8.10 -5.15
C GLN A 14 3.93 6.83 -5.05
N LEU A 15 3.99 6.21 -3.85
CA LEU A 15 4.75 5.00 -3.57
C LEU A 15 3.96 4.05 -2.66
N PHE A 16 4.21 2.74 -2.77
CA PHE A 16 3.60 1.74 -1.88
C PHE A 16 4.64 0.75 -1.35
N ILE A 17 5.64 1.29 -0.66
CA ILE A 17 6.74 0.50 -0.10
C ILE A 17 6.40 0.17 1.35
N THR A 18 6.02 -1.08 1.62
CA THR A 18 5.57 -1.49 2.96
C THR A 18 6.07 -2.88 3.39
N ILE A 19 6.44 -3.75 2.45
CA ILE A 19 7.10 -5.02 2.72
C ILE A 19 8.43 -5.02 1.97
N ALA A 20 9.52 -5.25 2.69
CA ALA A 20 10.84 -5.48 2.10
C ALA A 20 11.43 -6.78 2.64
N GLN A 21 11.99 -7.60 1.76
CA GLN A 21 12.61 -8.89 2.11
C GLN A 21 13.82 -8.72 3.05
N TYR A 22 14.37 -7.49 3.13
CA TYR A 22 15.47 -7.09 4.00
C TYR A 22 15.12 -5.76 4.70
N SER A 23 14.44 -5.90 5.86
CA SER A 23 14.13 -5.03 7.02
C SER A 23 14.42 -3.51 7.12
N VAL A 24 14.90 -2.79 6.09
CA VAL A 24 15.10 -1.32 6.18
C VAL A 24 13.75 -0.60 6.30
N VAL A 25 12.68 -1.20 5.78
CA VAL A 25 11.33 -0.64 5.81
C VAL A 25 10.64 -1.00 7.13
N GLN A 26 10.35 0.01 7.96
CA GLN A 26 9.78 -0.17 9.31
C GLN A 26 8.29 0.18 9.42
N ASN A 27 7.64 0.61 8.34
CA ASN A 27 6.22 0.97 8.42
C ASN A 27 5.33 -0.27 8.56
N GLN A 28 4.25 -0.13 9.31
CA GLN A 28 3.34 -1.24 9.62
C GLN A 28 2.11 -1.28 8.70
N LEU A 29 2.13 -0.55 7.58
CA LEU A 29 0.93 -0.39 6.74
C LEU A 29 0.43 -1.74 6.22
N ALA A 30 1.33 -2.59 5.70
CA ALA A 30 1.03 -3.94 5.24
C ALA A 30 0.46 -4.81 6.36
N ASP A 31 1.07 -4.81 7.54
CA ASP A 31 0.61 -5.61 8.67
C ASP A 31 -0.81 -5.22 9.10
N VAL A 32 -1.10 -3.91 9.17
CA VAL A 32 -2.42 -3.42 9.54
C VAL A 32 -3.45 -3.74 8.45
N LEU A 33 -3.11 -3.59 7.17
CA LEU A 33 -3.97 -3.98 6.05
C LEU A 33 -4.25 -5.49 6.06
N PHE A 34 -3.21 -6.31 6.25
CA PHE A 34 -3.30 -7.76 6.33
C PHE A 34 -4.24 -8.18 7.47
N ARG A 35 -4.00 -7.71 8.70
CA ARG A 35 -4.86 -7.99 9.86
C ARG A 35 -6.32 -7.59 9.61
N ARG A 36 -6.56 -6.48 8.91
CA ARG A 36 -7.91 -6.02 8.59
C ARG A 36 -8.60 -6.92 7.56
N ILE A 37 -7.89 -7.30 6.49
CA ILE A 37 -8.40 -8.20 5.44
C ILE A 37 -8.68 -9.57 6.03
N GLU A 38 -7.73 -10.13 6.77
CA GLU A 38 -7.83 -11.45 7.41
C GLU A 38 -9.05 -11.51 8.35
N ARG A 39 -9.24 -10.50 9.21
CA ARG A 39 -10.41 -10.40 10.09
C ARG A 39 -11.72 -10.37 9.31
N THR A 40 -11.79 -9.69 8.15
CA THR A 40 -13.02 -9.68 7.33
C THR A 40 -13.27 -11.05 6.71
N HIS A 41 -12.20 -11.65 6.17
CA HIS A 41 -12.25 -12.96 5.53
C HIS A 41 -12.78 -14.02 6.50
N LYS A 42 -12.25 -14.05 7.74
CA LYS A 42 -12.74 -14.91 8.83
C LYS A 42 -14.23 -14.71 9.16
N ASN A 43 -14.76 -13.52 8.94
CA ASN A 43 -16.16 -13.18 9.18
C ASN A 43 -17.06 -13.32 7.91
N ALA A 44 -16.55 -13.91 6.82
CA ALA A 44 -17.25 -14.06 5.54
C ALA A 44 -17.88 -12.76 4.99
N LYS A 45 -17.29 -11.60 5.34
CA LYS A 45 -17.76 -10.29 4.86
C LYS A 45 -16.99 -9.87 3.63
N LYS A 46 -17.64 -9.12 2.73
CA LYS A 46 -16.95 -8.49 1.60
C LYS A 46 -16.21 -7.26 2.09
N PHE A 47 -14.91 -7.18 1.77
CA PHE A 47 -14.07 -6.02 2.01
C PHE A 47 -13.08 -5.85 0.87
N ARG A 48 -12.86 -4.62 0.42
CA ARG A 48 -12.00 -4.34 -0.74
C ARG A 48 -10.96 -3.29 -0.40
N VAL A 49 -9.74 -3.49 -0.87
CA VAL A 49 -8.68 -2.48 -0.80
C VAL A 49 -8.32 -2.11 -2.23
N TYR A 50 -8.49 -0.83 -2.56
CA TYR A 50 -8.08 -0.26 -3.83
C TYR A 50 -6.80 0.54 -3.61
N VAL A 51 -5.75 0.20 -4.34
CA VAL A 51 -4.48 0.93 -4.30
C VAL A 51 -4.23 1.49 -5.69
N VAL A 52 -4.18 2.81 -5.79
CA VAL A 52 -3.91 3.56 -7.01
C VAL A 52 -2.51 4.14 -6.88
N LEU A 53 -1.64 3.77 -7.80
CA LEU A 53 -0.25 4.21 -7.88
C LEU A 53 0.00 4.77 -9.28
N PRO A 54 0.96 5.71 -9.41
CA PRO A 54 1.49 6.09 -10.71
C PRO A 54 1.98 4.87 -11.49
N LEU A 55 1.73 4.84 -12.80
CA LEU A 55 2.20 3.77 -13.69
C LEU A 55 3.73 3.77 -13.81
N LEU A 56 4.31 4.96 -13.80
CA LEU A 56 5.75 5.18 -13.83
C LEU A 56 6.10 6.02 -12.61
N SER A 57 7.23 5.68 -11.99
CA SER A 57 7.77 6.55 -10.97
C SER A 57 8.52 7.72 -11.62
N ASP A 58 8.40 8.91 -11.05
CA ASP A 58 9.17 10.09 -11.50
C ASP A 58 10.67 10.00 -11.19
N PHE A 59 11.19 8.85 -10.72
CA PHE A 59 12.60 8.64 -10.41
C PHE A 59 13.54 8.75 -11.63
N ASP A 60 13.04 8.71 -12.87
CA ASP A 60 13.85 8.54 -14.08
C ASP A 60 14.06 9.82 -14.94
N LYS A 61 13.97 11.02 -14.35
CA LYS A 61 14.18 12.30 -15.08
C LYS A 61 15.52 12.99 -14.83
N THR A 62 16.53 12.30 -14.31
CA THR A 62 17.78 12.95 -13.85
C THR A 62 19.07 12.40 -14.46
N ASN A 63 19.06 11.96 -15.72
CA ASN A 63 20.29 11.67 -16.47
C ASN A 63 20.33 12.34 -17.86
N THR A 64 19.73 13.52 -18.04
CA THR A 64 19.82 14.26 -19.32
C THR A 64 20.02 15.75 -19.15
N VAL A 65 20.99 16.13 -18.31
CA VAL A 65 21.82 17.35 -18.42
C VAL A 65 23.07 16.99 -17.59
N GLN A 66 24.27 16.81 -18.14
CA GLN A 66 25.04 17.71 -18.98
C GLN A 66 25.88 16.90 -19.99
N ALA A 67 25.82 17.34 -21.25
CA ALA A 67 26.85 17.10 -22.26
C ALA A 67 28.03 18.06 -22.04
#